data_AF-A0A965LHM8-F1
#
_entry.id   AF-A0A965LHM8-F1
#
_cell.length_a   1.000
_cell.length_b   1.000
_cell.length_c   1.000
_cell.angle_alpha   90.00
_cell.angle_beta   90.00
_cell.angle_gamma   90.00
#
_symmetry.space_group_name_H-M   'P 1'
#
loop_
_entity.id
_entity.type
_entity.pdbx_description
1 polymer ?
#
loop_
_entity_poly.entity_id
_entity_poly.type
_entity_poly.pdbx_seq_one_letter_code
_entity_poly.pdbx_strand_id
1 'polypeptide(L)' 'MSTYDNTNKGVLFKNDKKGNEKAPDYTGKLNVGGKEWSLAGWKKESKTGTTFLSLSISEPRVKAGGDTSL' A
#
# COMPACT_ATOMS: atom_id res chain seq x y z
N MET A 1 13.44 -22.68 -17.34
CA MET A 1 13.70 -22.17 -15.98
C MET A 1 12.60 -21.16 -15.68
N SER A 2 11.70 -21.45 -14.75
CA SER A 2 10.58 -20.56 -14.45
C SER A 2 11.08 -19.37 -13.66
N THR A 3 11.33 -18.26 -14.34
CA THR A 3 11.62 -16.97 -13.70
C THR A 3 10.38 -16.61 -12.89
N TYR A 4 10.39 -16.92 -11.60
CA TYR A 4 9.35 -16.47 -10.67
C TYR A 4 9.58 -14.98 -10.46
N ASP A 5 9.10 -14.20 -11.42
CA ASP A 5 9.15 -12.75 -11.39
C ASP A 5 8.24 -12.29 -10.26
N ASN A 6 8.80 -12.15 -9.05
CA ASN A 6 8.14 -11.58 -7.86
C ASN A 6 7.84 -10.08 -8.02
N THR A 7 8.21 -9.55 -9.18
CA THR A 7 7.91 -8.22 -9.68
C THR A 7 6.39 -8.13 -9.93
N ASN A 8 5.79 -7.00 -9.54
CA ASN A 8 4.34 -6.74 -9.54
C ASN A 8 3.53 -7.49 -8.47
N LYS A 9 4.16 -7.91 -7.37
CA LYS A 9 3.48 -8.52 -6.21
C LYS A 9 3.75 -7.74 -4.93
N GLY A 10 2.75 -7.75 -4.07
CA GLY A 10 2.77 -7.02 -2.81
C GLY A 10 1.91 -7.70 -1.76
N VAL A 11 1.99 -7.16 -0.55
CA VAL A 11 1.24 -7.62 0.60
C VAL A 11 0.47 -6.45 1.19
N LEU A 12 -0.71 -6.74 1.72
CA LEU A 12 -1.53 -5.81 2.48
C LEU A 12 -1.81 -6.43 3.85
N PHE A 13 -1.67 -5.61 4.88
CA PHE A 13 -2.00 -5.93 6.25
C PHE A 13 -3.16 -5.06 6.69
N LYS A 14 -4.02 -5.59 7.55
CA LYS A 14 -5.10 -4.81 8.15
C LYS A 14 -4.48 -3.69 8.98
N ASN A 15 -4.82 -2.46 8.65
CA ASN A 15 -4.36 -1.28 9.36
C ASN A 15 -5.35 -0.94 10.47
N ASP A 16 -4.84 -0.66 11.67
CA ASP A 16 -5.68 -0.14 12.73
C ASP A 16 -5.92 1.35 12.44
N LYS A 17 -7.15 1.69 12.06
CA LYS A 17 -7.52 3.07 11.72
C LYS A 17 -7.41 4.00 12.93
N LYS A 18 -7.33 3.51 14.17
CA LYS A 18 -7.27 4.31 15.42
C LYS A 18 -8.27 5.47 15.45
N GLY A 19 -9.48 5.26 14.90
CA GLY A 19 -10.52 6.30 14.81
C GLY A 19 -10.36 7.31 13.65
N ASN A 20 -9.36 7.16 12.79
CA ASN A 20 -9.19 7.97 11.59
C ASN A 20 -9.96 7.38 10.41
N GLU A 21 -11.12 7.94 10.10
CA GLU A 21 -11.97 7.51 8.98
C GLU A 21 -11.29 7.70 7.61
N LYS A 22 -10.37 8.67 7.51
CA LYS A 22 -9.59 8.93 6.28
C LYS A 22 -8.43 7.95 6.12
N ALA A 23 -8.02 7.25 7.18
CA ALA A 23 -6.95 6.27 7.11
C ALA A 23 -7.36 5.08 6.21
N PRO A 24 -6.40 4.42 5.55
CA PRO A 24 -6.67 3.17 4.85
C PRO A 24 -7.02 2.04 5.82
N ASP A 25 -7.93 1.17 5.40
CA ASP A 25 -8.29 -0.08 6.10
C ASP A 25 -7.17 -1.13 6.02
N TYR A 26 -6.38 -1.07 4.94
CA TYR A 26 -5.25 -1.96 4.69
C TYR A 26 -4.03 -1.17 4.22
N THR A 27 -2.85 -1.53 4.71
CA THR A 27 -1.59 -0.91 4.29
C THR A 27 -0.56 -1.98 3.99
N GLY A 28 0.39 -1.68 3.12
CA GLY A 28 1.49 -2.60 2.87
C GLY A 28 2.43 -2.11 1.79
N LYS A 29 3.11 -3.07 1.15
CA LYS A 29 4.18 -2.82 0.19
C LYS A 29 3.98 -3.63 -1.07
N LEU A 30 4.32 -3.05 -2.20
CA LEU A 30 4.21 -3.65 -3.52
C LEU A 30 5.52 -3.42 -4.28
N ASN A 31 6.12 -4.47 -4.82
CA ASN A 31 7.20 -4.31 -5.77
C ASN A 31 6.59 -4.20 -7.17
N VAL A 32 6.87 -3.12 -7.91
CA VAL A 32 6.47 -2.97 -9.33
C VAL A 32 7.71 -2.65 -10.13
N GLY A 33 8.04 -3.51 -11.11
CA GLY A 33 9.21 -3.31 -11.98
C GLY A 33 10.55 -3.14 -11.23
N GLY A 34 10.71 -3.81 -10.08
CA GLY A 34 11.93 -3.76 -9.27
C GLY A 34 11.99 -2.60 -8.26
N LYS A 35 11.03 -1.68 -8.26
CA LYS A 35 10.92 -0.60 -7.26
C LYS A 35 9.90 -0.97 -6.18
N GLU A 36 10.26 -0.75 -4.91
CA GLU A 36 9.33 -0.87 -3.78
C GLU A 36 8.41 0.35 -3.73
N TRP A 37 7.11 0.11 -3.59
CA TRP A 37 6.07 1.12 -3.44
C TRP A 37 5.24 0.84 -2.19
N SER A 38 4.65 1.89 -1.61
CA SER A 38 3.67 1.74 -0.53
C SER A 38 2.27 1.55 -1.12
N LEU A 39 1.52 0.58 -0.58
CA LEU A 39 0.15 0.31 -0.94
C LEU A 39 -0.80 0.73 0.19
N ALA A 40 -1.87 1.43 -0.16
CA ALA A 40 -2.96 1.78 0.73
C ALA A 40 -4.29 1.26 0.16
N GLY A 41 -5.10 0.61 0.99
CA GLY A 41 -6.37 0.00 0.62
C GLY A 41 -7.51 0.49 1.51
N TRP A 42 -8.62 0.93 0.89
CA TRP A 42 -9.85 1.29 1.60
C TRP A 42 -10.97 0.32 1.21
N LYS A 43 -11.61 -0.29 2.21
CA LYS A 43 -12.78 -1.13 1.99
C LYS A 43 -13.98 -0.21 1.76
N LYS A 44 -14.56 -0.27 0.56
CA LYS A 44 -15.72 0.53 0.15
C LYS A 44 -16.84 -0.38 -0.32
N GLU A 45 -18.06 0.13 -0.29
CA GLU A 45 -19.22 -0.55 -0.85
C GLU A 45 -19.70 0.22 -2.09
N SER A 46 -19.99 -0.51 -3.17
CA SER A 46 -20.56 0.08 -4.37
C SER A 46 -22.03 0.42 -4.16
N LYS A 47 -22.59 1.28 -5.02
CA LYS A 47 -24.04 1.57 -5.01
C LYS A 47 -24.91 0.33 -5.21
N THR A 48 -24.35 -0.75 -5.73
CA THR A 48 -25.01 -2.04 -5.96
C THR A 48 -24.83 -3.01 -4.78
N GLY A 49 -24.27 -2.57 -3.65
CA GLY A 49 -24.02 -3.40 -2.46
C GLY A 49 -22.79 -4.32 -2.56
N THR A 50 -21.95 -4.13 -3.58
CA THR A 50 -20.74 -4.94 -3.75
C THR A 50 -19.59 -4.31 -2.99
N THR A 51 -19.03 -5.02 -2.01
CA THR A 51 -17.81 -4.59 -1.34
C THR A 51 -16.62 -4.69 -2.31
N PHE A 52 -15.87 -3.60 -2.44
CA PHE A 52 -14.62 -3.55 -3.21
C PHE A 52 -13.51 -2.89 -2.39
N LEU A 53 -12.27 -3.17 -2.77
CA LEU A 53 -11.09 -2.57 -2.17
C LEU A 53 -10.54 -1.50 -3.11
N SER A 54 -10.63 -0.23 -2.71
CA SER A 54 -10.00 0.88 -3.41
C SER A 54 -8.51 0.86 -3.07
N LEU A 55 -7.64 0.75 -4.07
CA LEU A 55 -6.19 0.72 -3.88
C LEU A 55 -5.56 2.04 -4.35
N SER A 56 -4.54 2.50 -3.62
CA SER A 56 -3.67 3.60 -4.03
C SER A 56 -2.21 3.21 -3.81
N ILE A 57 -1.37 3.52 -4.79
CA ILE A 57 0.07 3.31 -4.75
C ILE A 57 0.71 4.67 -4.47
N SER A 58 1.61 4.73 -3.50
CA SER A 58 2.39 5.92 -3.19
C SER A 58 3.86 5.56 -3.27
N GLU A 59 4.71 6.55 -3.56
CA GLU A 59 6.14 6.36 -3.33
C GLU A 59 6.36 5.88 -1.89
N PRO A 60 7.28 4.93 -1.68
CA PRO A 60 7.61 4.54 -0.33
C PRO A 60 7.97 5.81 0.41
N ARG A 61 7.41 6.00 1.61
CA ARG A 61 7.96 6.99 2.53
C ARG A 61 9.36 6.50 2.89
N VAL A 62 10.32 6.77 2.00
CA VAL A 62 11.68 7.03 2.43
C VAL A 62 11.49 8.10 3.48
N LYS A 63 11.81 7.80 4.74
CA LYS A 63 12.21 8.88 5.62
C LYS A 63 13.34 9.53 4.82
N ALA A 64 13.04 10.64 4.15
CA ALA A 64 14.10 11.54 3.75
C ALA A 64 14.90 11.70 5.04
N GLY A 65 16.15 11.21 5.03
CA GLY A 65 17.08 11.59 6.08
C GLY A 65 16.87 13.09 6.24
N GLY A 66 16.52 13.56 7.44
CA GLY A 66 17.48 13.43 8.50
C GLY A 66 18.78 14.03 7.98
N ASP A 67 18.72 15.25 7.44
CA ASP A 67 19.86 16.15 7.39
C ASP A 67 20.30 16.34 8.84
N THR A 68 21.10 15.38 9.29
CA THR A 68 22.02 15.50 10.40
C THR A 68 23.36 15.69 9.73
N SER A 69 23.50 16.82 9.06
CA SER A 69 24.81 17.33 8.66
C SER A 69 25.51 17.80 9.94
N LEU A 70 26.67 17.19 10.18
CA LEU A 70 27.63 17.47 11.26
C LEU A 70 28.09 18.93 11.28
#